data_AF-A0AA90PDD6-F1
#
_entry.id   AF-A0AA90PDD6-F1
#
_cell.length_a   1.000
_cell.length_b   1.000
_cell.length_c   1.000
_cell.angle_alpha   90.00
_cell.angle_beta   90.00
_cell.angle_gamma   90.00
#
_symmetry.space_group_name_H-M   'P 1'
#
loop_
_entity.id
_entity.type
_entity.pdbx_description
1 polymer ?
#
loop_
_entity_poly.entity_id
_entity_poly.type
_entity_poly.pdbx_seq_one_letter_code
_entity_poly.pdbx_strand_id
1 'polypeptide(L)'
;MKKNLAYPFLVVSLVCLLEACSYKTKETTAQKEEEQTTGKKESEAKEAHSTHTSNWSYEGDTGPEHWGELDSANSACANGSEQSPINIEFSQVKADKKLEGIQIKYEPTTFSLVNNGHTVQANATIESNSIVVEGIEYKLAQFHFHTPSEHQFNGQNYDMELHLVHKDANGKLAVLGVMIQERKENEKLESVWDVLPKEETEKEITVKEPIDLQALLPQDQTTFHYIGSLTTPPCTEEVKWVIFEQPIEMSKTQIQAFQEISPDNNRPVQSLKEREMIRN
;
A
#
# COMPACT_ATOMS: atom_id res chain seq x y z
N MET A 1 -35.01 12.02 49.08
CA MET A 1 -36.06 13.05 48.90
C MET A 1 -35.79 13.81 47.61
N LYS A 2 -36.81 14.06 46.77
CA LYS A 2 -36.66 14.80 45.51
C LYS A 2 -36.61 16.32 45.77
N LYS A 3 -35.78 17.06 45.02
CA LYS A 3 -36.08 18.44 44.60
C LYS A 3 -35.56 18.69 43.18
N ASN A 4 -36.48 18.76 42.24
CA ASN A 4 -36.25 19.37 40.93
C ASN A 4 -36.23 20.89 41.11
N LEU A 5 -35.53 21.60 40.22
CA LEU A 5 -35.91 22.96 39.85
C LEU A 5 -35.65 23.18 38.36
N ALA A 6 -36.74 23.41 37.61
CA ALA A 6 -36.73 23.89 36.23
C ALA A 6 -37.24 25.34 36.22
N TYR A 7 -37.09 26.07 35.10
CA TYR A 7 -37.80 27.29 34.61
C TYR A 7 -36.83 28.11 33.71
N PRO A 8 -37.28 28.86 32.69
CA PRO A 8 -38.17 28.45 31.60
C PRO A 8 -37.71 28.93 30.19
N PHE A 9 -38.56 28.65 29.21
CA PHE A 9 -38.60 29.20 27.84
C PHE A 9 -38.42 30.73 27.73
N LEU A 10 -37.83 31.17 26.62
CA LEU A 10 -38.32 32.33 25.87
C LEU A 10 -38.33 32.03 24.36
N VAL A 11 -39.43 32.37 23.68
CA VAL A 11 -39.61 32.22 22.23
C VAL A 11 -39.81 33.61 21.64
N VAL A 12 -39.05 33.96 20.59
CA VAL A 12 -39.40 35.08 19.69
C VAL A 12 -39.09 34.66 18.26
N SER A 13 -40.14 34.41 17.49
CA SER A 13 -40.06 34.30 16.03
C SER A 13 -39.95 35.71 15.43
N LEU A 14 -39.17 35.86 14.35
CA LEU A 14 -39.32 36.99 13.44
C LEU A 14 -39.28 36.52 11.99
N VAL A 15 -40.42 36.62 11.32
CA VAL A 15 -40.58 36.40 9.87
C VAL A 15 -40.83 37.76 9.24
N CYS A 16 -40.02 38.12 8.23
CA CYS A 16 -40.34 39.19 7.30
C CYS A 16 -40.18 38.69 5.87
N LEU A 17 -41.17 39.02 5.03
CA LEU A 17 -41.30 38.67 3.62
C LEU A 17 -41.46 39.97 2.80
N LEU A 18 -41.50 39.80 1.46
CA LEU A 18 -41.76 40.80 0.40
C LEU A 18 -40.49 41.56 -0.05
N GLU A 19 -40.03 41.45 -1.31
CA GLU A 19 -40.66 41.87 -2.60
C GLU A 19 -40.73 43.40 -2.76
N ALA A 20 -40.52 44.03 -3.92
CA ALA A 20 -39.94 43.63 -5.23
C ALA A 20 -39.71 44.92 -6.08
N CYS A 21 -38.97 44.83 -7.20
CA CYS A 21 -39.03 45.63 -8.46
C CYS A 21 -37.68 45.47 -9.20
N SER A 22 -37.52 44.87 -10.39
CA SER A 22 -38.22 44.96 -11.69
C SER A 22 -37.86 46.20 -12.52
N TYR A 23 -37.21 46.01 -13.67
CA TYR A 23 -37.57 46.53 -15.03
C TYR A 23 -36.60 45.84 -16.04
N LYS A 24 -37.01 45.00 -17.02
CA LYS A 24 -37.78 45.24 -18.27
C LYS A 24 -37.15 46.29 -19.20
N THR A 25 -36.98 46.13 -20.53
CA THR A 25 -37.14 45.02 -21.51
C THR A 25 -36.62 45.51 -22.88
N LYS A 26 -36.27 44.62 -23.84
CA LYS A 26 -36.95 44.48 -25.16
C LYS A 26 -36.18 43.63 -26.18
N GLU A 27 -36.91 42.72 -26.82
CA GLU A 27 -36.55 42.02 -28.08
C GLU A 27 -36.99 42.83 -29.32
N THR A 28 -36.58 42.41 -30.53
CA THR A 28 -37.44 42.09 -31.71
C THR A 28 -36.59 42.04 -33.01
N THR A 29 -36.34 40.83 -33.54
CA THR A 29 -36.60 40.29 -34.91
C THR A 29 -36.54 41.20 -36.18
N ALA A 30 -36.22 40.77 -37.42
CA ALA A 30 -36.06 39.43 -38.06
C ALA A 30 -35.38 39.46 -39.48
N GLN A 31 -35.16 38.27 -40.08
CA GLN A 31 -35.01 37.93 -41.53
C GLN A 31 -33.66 38.22 -42.25
N LYS A 32 -33.15 37.41 -43.21
CA LYS A 32 -33.53 36.08 -43.80
C LYS A 32 -32.32 35.45 -44.55
N GLU A 33 -32.26 34.11 -44.66
CA GLU A 33 -31.65 33.21 -45.72
C GLU A 33 -30.26 33.57 -46.35
N GLU A 34 -29.33 32.67 -46.70
CA GLU A 34 -29.20 31.19 -46.79
C GLU A 34 -27.67 30.85 -46.78
N GLU A 35 -27.10 29.63 -46.84
CA GLU A 35 -27.59 28.29 -47.22
C GLU A 35 -27.06 27.17 -46.25
N GLN A 36 -26.10 26.31 -46.65
CA GLN A 36 -25.58 25.15 -45.88
C GLN A 36 -24.09 24.87 -46.14
N THR A 37 -23.33 24.42 -45.13
CA THR A 37 -22.73 23.05 -45.11
C THR A 37 -22.03 22.70 -43.78
N THR A 38 -22.27 21.47 -43.34
CA THR A 38 -21.51 20.57 -42.43
C THR A 38 -20.14 21.04 -41.86
N GLY A 39 -19.79 20.78 -40.60
CA GLY A 39 -20.39 19.81 -39.66
C GLY A 39 -19.79 19.80 -38.25
N LYS A 40 -20.46 19.04 -37.37
CA LYS A 40 -20.40 19.06 -35.90
C LYS A 40 -19.12 18.44 -35.29
N LYS A 41 -18.47 19.13 -34.34
CA LYS A 41 -17.72 18.51 -33.22
C LYS A 41 -17.37 19.52 -32.10
N GLU A 42 -18.32 19.76 -31.20
CA GLU A 42 -17.99 20.03 -29.80
C GLU A 42 -18.31 18.75 -29.01
N SER A 43 -17.32 18.24 -28.30
CA SER A 43 -17.51 17.20 -27.27
C SER A 43 -16.32 17.24 -26.31
N GLU A 44 -16.56 17.89 -25.18
CA GLU A 44 -16.09 17.50 -23.84
C GLU A 44 -14.66 16.92 -23.73
N ALA A 45 -13.74 17.75 -23.23
CA ALA A 45 -12.50 17.27 -22.64
C ALA A 45 -12.82 16.47 -21.37
N LYS A 46 -12.82 15.14 -21.49
CA LYS A 46 -12.51 14.23 -20.38
C LYS A 46 -11.08 13.76 -20.55
N GLU A 47 -10.20 14.24 -19.68
CA GLU A 47 -8.89 13.61 -19.49
C GLU A 47 -9.11 12.21 -18.95
N ALA A 48 -9.06 11.21 -19.85
CA ALA A 48 -8.92 9.84 -19.45
C ALA A 48 -7.48 9.65 -18.99
N HIS A 49 -7.28 9.56 -17.67
CA HIS A 49 -6.01 9.15 -17.09
C HIS A 49 -5.81 7.65 -17.37
N SER A 50 -5.40 7.33 -18.60
CA SER A 50 -5.10 5.97 -19.03
C SER A 50 -3.83 5.52 -18.32
N THR A 51 -3.98 4.70 -17.28
CA THR A 51 -2.86 4.00 -16.65
C THR A 51 -2.38 2.91 -17.60
N HIS A 52 -1.56 3.29 -18.58
CA HIS A 52 -0.71 2.35 -19.31
C HIS A 52 0.43 1.92 -18.39
N THR A 53 0.12 1.11 -17.38
CA THR A 53 1.13 0.21 -16.81
C THR A 53 1.34 -0.88 -17.84
N SER A 54 2.47 -0.84 -18.55
CA SER A 54 2.88 -1.96 -19.39
C SER A 54 2.99 -3.23 -18.56
N ASN A 55 2.53 -4.36 -19.12
CA ASN A 55 2.51 -5.63 -18.41
C ASN A 55 3.96 -6.04 -18.07
N TRP A 56 4.30 -5.99 -16.79
CA TRP A 56 5.56 -6.45 -16.24
C TRP A 56 5.40 -7.85 -15.62
N SER A 57 6.50 -8.57 -15.40
CA SER A 57 6.51 -9.85 -14.70
C SER A 57 7.82 -10.01 -13.92
N TYR A 58 8.08 -11.21 -13.36
CA TYR A 58 9.35 -11.52 -12.70
C TYR A 58 10.36 -12.21 -13.63
N GLU A 59 10.03 -12.49 -14.89
CA GLU A 59 10.88 -13.25 -15.81
C GLU A 59 10.85 -12.74 -17.27
N GLY A 60 11.82 -13.19 -18.08
CA GLY A 60 11.91 -12.90 -19.51
C GLY A 60 12.00 -11.41 -19.85
N ASP A 61 11.53 -11.05 -21.05
CA ASP A 61 11.61 -9.69 -21.60
C ASP A 61 10.81 -8.63 -20.82
N THR A 62 9.99 -9.04 -19.84
CA THR A 62 9.24 -8.15 -18.94
C THR A 62 9.67 -8.27 -17.47
N GLY A 63 10.76 -8.98 -17.21
CA GLY A 63 11.34 -9.21 -15.89
C GLY A 63 12.08 -8.01 -15.28
N PRO A 64 12.61 -8.15 -14.05
CA PRO A 64 13.18 -7.05 -13.26
C PRO A 64 14.32 -6.27 -13.93
N GLU A 65 15.12 -6.91 -14.78
CA GLU A 65 16.21 -6.27 -15.53
C GLU A 65 15.68 -5.30 -16.61
N HIS A 66 14.44 -5.49 -17.07
CA HIS A 66 13.82 -4.74 -18.16
C HIS A 66 12.75 -3.74 -17.70
N TRP A 67 12.29 -3.80 -16.44
CA TRP A 67 11.16 -2.99 -15.94
C TRP A 67 11.24 -1.49 -16.28
N GLY A 68 12.43 -0.90 -16.18
CA GLY A 68 12.65 0.53 -16.46
C GLY A 68 12.59 0.92 -17.95
N GLU A 69 12.57 -0.07 -18.85
CA GLU A 69 12.41 0.09 -20.31
C GLU A 69 10.94 -0.11 -20.75
N LEU A 70 10.12 -0.78 -19.93
CA LEU A 70 8.73 -1.11 -20.25
C LEU A 70 7.79 0.10 -20.27
N ASP A 71 8.01 1.09 -19.41
CA ASP A 71 7.33 2.40 -19.46
C ASP A 71 8.22 3.50 -18.90
N SER A 72 8.07 4.72 -19.43
CA SER A 72 8.64 5.95 -18.89
C SER A 72 8.41 6.16 -17.38
N ALA A 73 7.24 5.77 -16.87
CA ALA A 73 6.89 5.83 -15.45
C ALA A 73 7.78 4.93 -14.58
N ASN A 74 8.30 3.84 -15.14
CA ASN A 74 9.16 2.88 -14.47
C ASN A 74 10.63 3.29 -14.47
N SER A 75 10.99 4.48 -14.97
CA SER A 75 12.38 4.92 -15.13
C SER A 75 13.23 4.86 -13.84
N ALA A 76 12.61 4.93 -12.67
CA ALA A 76 13.27 4.71 -11.37
C ALA A 76 13.77 3.26 -11.19
N CYS A 77 13.11 2.25 -11.76
CA CYS A 77 13.52 0.85 -11.68
C CYS A 77 14.93 0.62 -12.26
N ALA A 78 15.35 1.42 -13.26
CA ALA A 78 16.67 1.35 -13.88
C ALA A 78 17.64 2.44 -13.39
N ASN A 79 17.15 3.66 -13.13
CA ASN A 79 17.99 4.83 -12.86
C ASN A 79 18.03 5.25 -11.39
N GLY A 80 17.25 4.60 -10.53
CA GLY A 80 17.09 4.95 -9.11
C GLY A 80 18.38 4.86 -8.29
N SER A 81 18.48 5.73 -7.28
CA SER A 81 19.62 5.77 -6.35
C SER A 81 19.36 5.06 -5.03
N GLU A 82 18.10 4.92 -4.65
CA GLU A 82 17.63 4.40 -3.37
C GLU A 82 16.71 3.18 -3.58
N GLN A 83 17.08 2.28 -4.48
CA GLN A 83 16.24 1.13 -4.84
C GLN A 83 16.21 0.03 -3.76
N SER A 84 15.12 -0.73 -3.74
CA SER A 84 14.84 -1.91 -2.89
C SER A 84 14.48 -3.13 -3.74
N PRO A 85 14.64 -4.37 -3.23
CA PRO A 85 15.14 -4.75 -1.91
C PRO A 85 16.67 -4.62 -1.83
N ILE A 86 17.26 -4.94 -0.69
CA ILE A 86 18.72 -4.88 -0.48
C ILE A 86 19.22 -6.10 0.31
N ASN A 87 20.53 -6.35 0.25
CA ASN A 87 21.19 -7.23 1.20
C ASN A 87 21.52 -6.48 2.50
N ILE A 88 21.01 -6.98 3.61
CA ILE A 88 21.26 -6.56 4.98
C ILE A 88 22.53 -7.28 5.46
N GLU A 89 23.66 -6.65 5.19
CA GLU A 89 24.98 -7.10 5.63
C GLU A 89 25.25 -6.59 7.05
N PHE A 90 25.17 -7.49 8.04
CA PHE A 90 25.24 -7.16 9.48
C PHE A 90 26.54 -6.45 9.86
N SER A 91 27.63 -6.69 9.13
CA SER A 91 28.91 -5.99 9.36
C SER A 91 28.92 -4.52 8.94
N GLN A 92 27.93 -4.07 8.15
CA GLN A 92 27.77 -2.69 7.68
C GLN A 92 26.69 -1.90 8.45
N VAL A 93 25.86 -2.60 9.24
CA VAL A 93 24.78 -2.00 10.02
C VAL A 93 25.31 -1.11 11.15
N LYS A 94 24.77 0.11 11.26
CA LYS A 94 25.09 1.06 12.32
C LYS A 94 24.05 0.96 13.44
N ALA A 95 24.47 0.64 14.65
CA ALA A 95 23.59 0.70 15.82
C ALA A 95 23.36 2.16 16.25
N ASP A 96 22.10 2.63 16.22
CA ASP A 96 21.70 3.90 16.82
C ASP A 96 20.85 3.66 18.07
N LYS A 97 21.48 3.84 19.24
CA LYS A 97 20.84 3.70 20.57
C LYS A 97 19.77 4.76 20.87
N LYS A 98 19.55 5.74 19.99
CA LYS A 98 18.46 6.71 20.07
C LYS A 98 17.23 6.30 19.28
N LEU A 99 17.37 5.33 18.37
CA LEU A 99 16.25 4.76 17.64
C LEU A 99 15.51 3.84 18.61
N GLU A 100 14.42 4.36 19.20
CA GLU A 100 13.53 3.52 20.01
C GLU A 100 12.85 2.46 19.13
N GLY A 101 12.35 1.39 19.75
CA GLY A 101 11.56 0.38 19.04
C GLY A 101 10.37 1.00 18.33
N ILE A 102 10.04 0.47 17.15
CA ILE A 102 8.93 1.00 16.34
C ILE A 102 7.60 0.94 17.12
N GLN A 103 6.85 2.05 17.10
CA GLN A 103 5.54 2.09 17.73
C GLN A 103 4.51 1.52 16.77
N ILE A 104 3.90 0.40 17.13
CA ILE A 104 2.91 -0.31 16.34
C ILE A 104 1.58 -0.26 17.07
N LYS A 105 0.51 0.06 16.34
CA LYS A 105 -0.87 0.13 16.83
C LYS A 105 -1.74 -0.72 15.92
N TYR A 106 -1.74 -2.02 16.17
CA TYR A 106 -2.55 -2.99 15.43
C TYR A 106 -3.63 -3.57 16.34
N GLU A 107 -4.85 -3.61 15.81
CA GLU A 107 -6.00 -4.30 16.36
C GLU A 107 -6.47 -5.38 15.36
N PRO A 108 -7.07 -6.50 15.81
CA PRO A 108 -7.61 -7.53 14.93
C PRO A 108 -8.60 -6.95 13.93
N THR A 109 -8.30 -7.11 12.63
CA THR A 109 -8.98 -6.39 11.55
C THR A 109 -9.34 -7.34 10.40
N THR A 110 -10.45 -7.09 9.71
CA THR A 110 -10.86 -7.84 8.52
C THR A 110 -10.13 -7.36 7.27
N PHE A 111 -9.82 -8.31 6.38
CA PHE A 111 -9.12 -8.05 5.11
C PHE A 111 -9.91 -8.60 3.92
N SER A 112 -9.60 -8.10 2.74
CA SER A 112 -10.09 -8.65 1.47
C SER A 112 -8.91 -9.03 0.58
N LEU A 113 -8.88 -10.27 0.08
CA LEU A 113 -7.80 -10.78 -0.74
C LEU A 113 -8.04 -10.50 -2.23
N VAL A 114 -6.97 -10.18 -2.93
CA VAL A 114 -6.91 -10.11 -4.40
C VAL A 114 -5.66 -10.87 -4.86
N ASN A 115 -5.80 -11.73 -5.87
CA ASN A 115 -4.65 -12.14 -6.69
C ASN A 115 -4.58 -11.15 -7.84
N ASN A 116 -3.49 -10.38 -7.91
CA ASN A 116 -3.30 -9.30 -8.86
C ASN A 116 -2.32 -9.67 -10.00
N GLY A 117 -2.02 -10.96 -10.18
CA GLY A 117 -1.06 -11.47 -11.18
C GLY A 117 0.41 -11.41 -10.72
N HIS A 118 0.71 -10.68 -9.64
CA HIS A 118 2.08 -10.48 -9.13
C HIS A 118 2.27 -10.96 -7.68
N THR A 119 1.18 -11.06 -6.90
CA THR A 119 1.12 -11.60 -5.54
C THR A 119 -0.34 -11.83 -5.15
N VAL A 120 -0.57 -12.58 -4.07
CA VAL A 120 -1.79 -12.39 -3.27
C VAL A 120 -1.58 -11.19 -2.34
N GLN A 121 -2.51 -10.24 -2.37
CA GLN A 121 -2.51 -9.04 -1.54
C GLN A 121 -3.78 -9.01 -0.69
N ALA A 122 -3.64 -8.66 0.59
CA ALA A 122 -4.71 -8.51 1.56
C ALA A 122 -4.94 -7.02 1.85
N ASN A 123 -6.03 -6.46 1.33
CA ASN A 123 -6.40 -5.06 1.52
C ASN A 123 -7.06 -4.86 2.89
N ALA A 124 -6.64 -3.83 3.63
CA ALA A 124 -7.26 -3.47 4.90
C ALA A 124 -8.65 -2.87 4.64
N THR A 125 -9.69 -3.46 5.24
CA THR A 125 -11.09 -2.99 5.04
C THR A 125 -11.43 -1.73 5.86
N ILE A 126 -10.58 -1.37 6.82
CA ILE A 126 -10.70 -0.17 7.67
C ILE A 126 -9.31 0.43 7.95
N GLU A 127 -9.25 1.74 8.16
CA GLU A 127 -8.02 2.49 8.45
C GLU A 127 -7.77 2.69 9.97
N SER A 128 -7.86 1.62 10.77
CA SER A 128 -7.62 1.64 12.23
C SER A 128 -6.16 1.37 12.61
N ASN A 129 -5.47 0.54 11.82
CA ASN A 129 -4.13 0.04 12.13
C ASN A 129 -3.04 1.01 11.64
N SER A 130 -2.03 1.29 12.46
CA SER A 130 -0.95 2.21 12.10
C SER A 130 0.40 1.86 12.73
N ILE A 131 1.46 2.46 12.17
CA ILE A 131 2.81 2.52 12.74
C ILE A 131 3.25 3.98 12.87
N VAL A 132 4.18 4.26 13.77
CA VAL A 132 4.85 5.58 13.85
C VAL A 132 6.33 5.41 13.53
N VAL A 133 6.79 6.10 12.48
CA VAL A 133 8.19 6.11 12.03
C VAL A 133 8.68 7.55 12.04
N GLU A 134 9.72 7.83 12.85
CA GLU A 134 10.29 9.18 13.05
C GLU A 134 9.25 10.23 13.50
N GLY A 135 8.26 9.81 14.29
CA GLY A 135 7.18 10.67 14.80
C GLY A 135 6.04 10.94 13.80
N ILE A 136 6.09 10.37 12.59
CA ILE A 136 5.02 10.44 11.59
C ILE A 136 4.20 9.15 11.63
N GLU A 137 2.87 9.27 11.67
CA GLU A 137 1.95 8.12 11.63
C GLU A 137 1.67 7.69 10.18
N TYR A 138 1.82 6.39 9.91
CA TYR A 138 1.49 5.75 8.65
C TYR A 138 0.41 4.69 8.91
N LYS A 139 -0.72 4.78 8.22
CA LYS A 139 -1.82 3.81 8.35
C LYS A 139 -1.61 2.61 7.44
N LEU A 140 -1.93 1.41 7.92
CA LEU A 140 -1.90 0.18 7.13
C LEU A 140 -2.89 0.28 5.97
N ALA A 141 -2.41 0.02 4.75
CA ALA A 141 -3.23 -0.05 3.55
C ALA A 141 -3.46 -1.50 3.10
N GLN A 142 -2.41 -2.31 3.10
CA GLN A 142 -2.43 -3.72 2.69
C GLN A 142 -1.27 -4.49 3.28
N PHE A 143 -1.31 -5.82 3.21
CA PHE A 143 -0.11 -6.65 3.25
C PHE A 143 -0.07 -7.67 2.10
N HIS A 144 1.12 -8.14 1.75
CA HIS A 144 1.34 -9.13 0.68
C HIS A 144 2.62 -9.94 0.94
N PHE A 145 2.88 -10.96 0.12
CA PHE A 145 3.95 -11.94 0.35
C PHE A 145 4.86 -12.10 -0.86
N HIS A 146 6.12 -12.44 -0.58
CA HIS A 146 7.10 -12.85 -1.59
C HIS A 146 7.70 -14.21 -1.24
N THR A 147 8.03 -14.99 -2.27
CA THR A 147 8.83 -16.22 -2.22
C THR A 147 9.86 -16.18 -3.35
N PRO A 148 11.14 -16.51 -3.07
CA PRO A 148 11.78 -16.41 -1.76
C PRO A 148 11.71 -14.97 -1.20
N SER A 149 12.35 -14.66 -0.06
CA SER A 149 12.38 -13.28 0.44
C SER A 149 12.96 -12.29 -0.60
N GLU A 150 12.52 -11.03 -0.56
CA GLU A 150 13.08 -9.97 -1.39
C GLU A 150 14.40 -9.47 -0.80
N HIS A 151 14.40 -9.18 0.51
CA HIS A 151 15.62 -8.84 1.24
C HIS A 151 16.47 -10.08 1.52
N GLN A 152 17.78 -9.88 1.57
CA GLN A 152 18.75 -10.89 1.99
C GLN A 152 19.38 -10.50 3.32
N PHE A 153 19.78 -11.48 4.13
CA PHE A 153 20.57 -11.29 5.33
C PHE A 153 21.94 -11.93 5.10
N ASN A 154 23.02 -11.15 5.11
CA ASN A 154 24.39 -11.58 4.78
C ASN A 154 24.47 -12.41 3.48
N GLY A 155 23.72 -12.00 2.46
CA GLY A 155 23.66 -12.63 1.14
C GLY A 155 22.82 -13.90 1.05
N GLN A 156 21.96 -14.19 2.04
CA GLN A 156 21.04 -15.34 2.03
C GLN A 156 19.58 -14.86 2.06
N ASN A 157 18.73 -15.45 1.21
CA ASN A 157 17.28 -15.26 1.29
C ASN A 157 16.67 -16.14 2.40
N TYR A 158 15.55 -15.71 2.93
CA TYR A 158 14.61 -16.54 3.69
C TYR A 158 13.61 -17.22 2.76
N ASP A 159 12.88 -18.21 3.27
CA ASP A 159 11.93 -19.01 2.49
C ASP A 159 10.78 -18.15 1.93
N MET A 160 10.33 -17.15 2.68
CA MET A 160 9.35 -16.12 2.26
C MET A 160 9.60 -14.78 2.96
N GLU A 161 8.96 -13.71 2.48
CA GLU A 161 8.89 -12.40 3.15
C GLU A 161 7.45 -11.85 3.12
N LEU A 162 7.04 -11.20 4.21
CA LEU A 162 5.77 -10.48 4.34
C LEU A 162 6.05 -8.96 4.35
N HIS A 163 5.37 -8.24 3.47
CA HIS A 163 5.36 -6.77 3.45
C HIS A 163 4.04 -6.24 3.99
N LEU A 164 4.09 -5.44 5.05
CA LEU A 164 2.95 -4.67 5.54
C LEU A 164 3.11 -3.21 5.11
N VAL A 165 2.31 -2.77 4.15
CA VAL A 165 2.45 -1.46 3.48
C VAL A 165 1.56 -0.42 4.16
N HIS A 166 2.18 0.70 4.55
CA HIS A 166 1.53 1.80 5.25
C HIS A 166 1.70 3.11 4.49
N LYS A 167 0.77 4.05 4.72
CA LYS A 167 0.69 5.34 4.03
C LYS A 167 0.42 6.47 5.02
N ASP A 168 1.18 7.56 4.93
CA ASP A 168 0.92 8.79 5.72
C ASP A 168 -0.20 9.65 5.09
N ALA A 169 -0.56 10.74 5.77
CA ALA A 169 -1.58 11.69 5.29
C ALA A 169 -1.23 12.40 3.97
N ASN A 170 0.05 12.41 3.56
CA ASN A 170 0.54 13.00 2.31
C ASN A 170 0.72 11.96 1.19
N GLY A 171 0.56 10.67 1.51
CA GLY A 171 0.75 9.56 0.61
C GLY A 171 2.16 8.98 0.54
N LYS A 172 3.09 9.39 1.42
CA LYS A 172 4.39 8.75 1.59
C LYS A 172 4.23 7.37 2.21
N LEU A 173 5.14 6.45 1.87
CA LEU A 173 5.04 5.05 2.27
C LEU A 173 6.03 4.67 3.35
N ALA A 174 5.60 3.75 4.22
CA ALA A 174 6.46 3.01 5.12
C ALA A 174 6.07 1.52 5.05
N VAL A 175 7.05 0.62 4.99
CA VAL A 175 6.82 -0.83 4.87
C VAL A 175 7.50 -1.54 6.03
N LEU A 176 6.73 -2.38 6.75
CA LEU A 176 7.33 -3.38 7.62
C LEU A 176 7.68 -4.62 6.77
N GLY A 177 8.95 -5.02 6.76
CA GLY A 177 9.37 -6.31 6.21
C GLY A 177 9.53 -7.34 7.32
N VAL A 178 8.89 -8.50 7.17
CA VAL A 178 8.94 -9.61 8.12
C VAL A 178 9.40 -10.86 7.38
N MET A 179 10.60 -11.33 7.70
CA MET A 179 11.13 -12.59 7.15
C MET A 179 10.30 -13.78 7.63
N ILE A 180 10.13 -14.79 6.79
CA ILE A 180 9.40 -16.02 7.10
C ILE A 180 10.33 -17.22 6.88
N GLN A 181 10.42 -18.12 7.88
CA GLN A 181 11.25 -19.32 7.81
C GLN A 181 10.43 -20.62 7.91
N GLU A 182 10.77 -21.63 7.09
CA GLU A 182 10.16 -22.97 7.10
C GLU A 182 10.37 -23.64 8.48
N ARG A 183 9.32 -23.65 9.31
CA ARG A 183 9.29 -24.26 10.63
C ARG A 183 7.90 -24.82 10.94
N LYS A 184 7.20 -24.26 11.94
CA LYS A 184 5.86 -24.66 12.34
C LYS A 184 4.79 -23.90 11.56
N GLU A 185 3.60 -24.47 11.56
CA GLU A 185 2.41 -23.84 11.00
C GLU A 185 2.11 -22.48 11.65
N ASN A 186 1.78 -21.51 10.80
CA ASN A 186 1.38 -20.18 11.23
C ASN A 186 -0.15 -20.10 11.34
N GLU A 187 -0.69 -20.44 12.51
CA GLU A 187 -2.12 -20.37 12.81
C GLU A 187 -2.70 -18.95 12.65
N LYS A 188 -1.87 -17.88 12.70
CA LYS A 188 -2.35 -16.49 12.58
C LYS A 188 -2.66 -16.08 11.14
N LEU A 189 -2.19 -16.85 10.17
CA LEU A 189 -2.46 -16.68 8.74
C LEU A 189 -3.38 -17.77 8.17
N GLU A 190 -3.88 -18.70 8.99
CA GLU A 190 -4.80 -19.77 8.56
C GLU A 190 -6.02 -19.22 7.80
N SER A 191 -6.67 -18.17 8.32
CA SER A 191 -7.84 -17.56 7.68
C SER A 191 -7.57 -16.91 6.32
N VAL A 192 -6.32 -16.55 6.02
CA VAL A 192 -5.86 -16.10 4.69
C VAL A 192 -5.63 -17.31 3.79
N TRP A 193 -4.93 -18.33 4.31
CA TRP A 193 -4.61 -19.55 3.57
C TRP A 193 -5.86 -20.35 3.15
N ASP A 194 -6.89 -20.36 3.99
CA ASP A 194 -8.22 -20.95 3.75
C ASP A 194 -8.92 -20.43 2.48
N VAL A 195 -8.60 -19.22 2.04
CA VAL A 195 -9.25 -18.54 0.92
C VAL A 195 -8.25 -18.01 -0.12
N LEU A 196 -7.03 -18.58 -0.16
CA LEU A 196 -5.98 -18.20 -1.12
C LEU A 196 -6.47 -18.27 -2.58
N PRO A 197 -6.53 -17.14 -3.30
CA PRO A 197 -6.92 -17.11 -4.71
C PRO A 197 -5.83 -17.70 -5.61
N LYS A 198 -6.05 -18.92 -6.09
CA LYS A 198 -5.10 -19.66 -6.97
C LYS A 198 -4.89 -19.04 -8.35
N GLU A 199 -5.84 -18.24 -8.82
CA GLU A 199 -5.85 -17.57 -10.13
C GLU A 199 -6.12 -16.07 -9.89
N GLU A 200 -5.81 -15.23 -10.88
CA GLU A 200 -6.15 -13.80 -10.85
C GLU A 200 -7.64 -13.56 -10.56
N THR A 201 -7.94 -12.57 -9.72
CA THR A 201 -9.30 -12.32 -9.24
C THR A 201 -9.91 -11.04 -9.78
N GLU A 202 -11.05 -11.13 -10.48
CA GLU A 202 -11.85 -9.96 -10.88
C GLU A 202 -12.46 -9.19 -9.70
N LYS A 203 -12.59 -9.82 -8.53
CA LYS A 203 -13.23 -9.28 -7.33
C LYS A 203 -12.51 -9.78 -6.08
N GLU A 204 -12.42 -8.91 -5.09
CA GLU A 204 -11.80 -9.27 -3.82
C GLU A 204 -12.61 -10.33 -3.05
N ILE A 205 -11.90 -11.20 -2.33
CA ILE A 205 -12.43 -12.28 -1.50
C ILE A 205 -12.30 -11.88 -0.03
N THR A 206 -13.42 -11.67 0.67
CA THR A 206 -13.39 -11.32 2.09
C THR A 206 -12.82 -12.44 2.95
N VAL A 207 -11.78 -12.14 3.73
CA VAL A 207 -11.29 -13.01 4.81
C VAL A 207 -12.34 -13.03 5.92
N LYS A 208 -12.82 -14.22 6.29
CA LYS A 208 -13.99 -14.38 7.18
C LYS A 208 -13.71 -13.91 8.61
N GLU A 209 -12.51 -14.21 9.12
CA GLU A 209 -12.12 -13.94 10.49
C GLU A 209 -11.12 -12.76 10.55
N PRO A 210 -11.23 -11.84 11.53
CA PRO A 210 -10.24 -10.78 11.73
C PRO A 210 -8.84 -11.35 11.97
N ILE A 211 -7.83 -10.75 11.34
CA ILE A 211 -6.42 -11.12 11.49
C ILE A 211 -5.80 -10.23 12.55
N ASP A 212 -5.19 -10.85 13.57
CA ASP A 212 -4.35 -10.16 14.55
C ASP A 212 -2.91 -10.06 14.03
N LEU A 213 -2.63 -8.97 13.30
CA LEU A 213 -1.28 -8.69 12.81
C LEU A 213 -0.29 -8.39 13.96
N GLN A 214 -0.75 -7.94 15.14
CA GLN A 214 0.15 -7.71 16.27
C GLN A 214 0.71 -9.03 16.81
N ALA A 215 -0.13 -10.06 16.87
CA ALA A 215 0.24 -11.42 17.27
C ALA A 215 1.07 -12.18 16.22
N LEU A 216 1.16 -11.66 14.99
CA LEU A 216 2.01 -12.20 13.93
C LEU A 216 3.47 -11.75 14.09
N LEU A 217 3.72 -10.55 14.59
CA LEU A 217 5.07 -9.96 14.63
C LEU A 217 6.01 -10.67 15.61
N PRO A 218 7.34 -10.66 15.33
CA PRO A 218 8.33 -11.23 16.24
C PRO A 218 8.31 -10.60 17.65
N GLN A 219 8.56 -11.41 18.68
CA GLN A 219 8.62 -10.89 20.07
C GLN A 219 9.80 -9.93 20.29
N ASP A 220 10.92 -10.17 19.60
CA ASP A 220 12.04 -9.24 19.56
C ASP A 220 11.73 -8.13 18.52
N GLN A 221 11.62 -6.90 18.99
CA GLN A 221 11.30 -5.71 18.19
C GLN A 221 12.57 -5.02 17.64
N THR A 222 13.69 -5.76 17.59
CA THR A 222 14.88 -5.36 16.84
C THR A 222 14.58 -5.27 15.36
N THR A 223 14.94 -4.14 14.76
CA THR A 223 14.63 -3.78 13.36
C THR A 223 15.79 -3.07 12.68
N PHE A 224 15.95 -3.30 11.38
CA PHE A 224 16.81 -2.55 10.48
C PHE A 224 16.00 -1.49 9.74
N HIS A 225 16.55 -0.28 9.60
CA HIS A 225 15.90 0.87 9.00
C HIS A 225 16.75 1.42 7.86
N TYR A 226 16.12 1.69 6.71
CA TYR A 226 16.76 2.38 5.58
C TYR A 226 15.72 3.09 4.70
N ILE A 227 16.16 4.05 3.88
CA ILE A 227 15.33 4.67 2.84
C ILE A 227 15.51 3.92 1.52
N GLY A 228 14.40 3.48 0.95
CA GLY A 228 14.36 2.57 -0.18
C GLY A 228 13.29 2.95 -1.20
N SER A 229 12.87 1.96 -1.99
CA SER A 229 11.83 2.09 -3.00
C SER A 229 10.72 1.07 -2.82
N LEU A 230 9.67 1.18 -3.63
CA LEU A 230 8.86 0.02 -4.00
C LEU A 230 9.74 -1.02 -4.68
N THR A 231 9.48 -2.30 -4.41
CA THR A 231 10.18 -3.45 -5.02
C THR A 231 9.55 -3.90 -6.35
N THR A 232 8.45 -3.28 -6.75
CA THR A 232 7.74 -3.52 -8.02
C THR A 232 7.59 -2.20 -8.80
N PRO A 233 7.36 -2.24 -10.12
CA PRO A 233 7.12 -1.05 -10.94
C PRO A 233 5.99 -0.17 -10.38
N PRO A 234 6.15 1.17 -10.33
CA PRO A 234 7.20 1.98 -10.96
C PRO A 234 8.50 2.15 -10.15
N CYS A 235 8.73 1.35 -9.11
CA CYS A 235 9.92 1.38 -8.24
C CYS A 235 10.20 2.75 -7.60
N THR A 236 9.16 3.48 -7.22
CA THR A 236 9.23 4.82 -6.60
C THR A 236 10.06 4.80 -5.32
N GLU A 237 10.99 5.74 -5.18
CA GLU A 237 11.92 5.89 -4.04
C GLU A 237 11.24 6.60 -2.84
N GLU A 238 12.02 7.00 -1.83
CA GLU A 238 11.56 7.63 -0.59
C GLU A 238 10.63 6.76 0.31
N VAL A 239 10.66 5.44 0.13
CA VAL A 239 9.93 4.48 0.97
C VAL A 239 10.72 4.19 2.24
N LYS A 240 10.11 4.38 3.42
CA LYS A 240 10.75 4.02 4.70
C LYS A 240 10.63 2.52 4.93
N TRP A 241 11.74 1.80 4.90
CA TRP A 241 11.77 0.36 5.18
C TRP A 241 12.14 0.10 6.63
N VAL A 242 11.36 -0.76 7.29
CA VAL A 242 11.60 -1.23 8.66
C VAL A 242 11.53 -2.76 8.66
N ILE A 243 12.68 -3.41 8.69
CA ILE A 243 12.82 -4.86 8.53
C ILE A 243 13.06 -5.50 9.90
N PHE A 244 12.25 -6.46 10.34
CA PHE A 244 12.51 -7.18 11.59
C PHE A 244 13.74 -8.09 11.47
N GLU A 245 14.61 -8.11 12.49
CA GLU A 245 15.79 -9.00 12.50
C GLU A 245 15.40 -10.46 12.71
N GLN A 246 14.35 -10.73 13.50
CA GLN A 246 13.87 -12.09 13.73
C GLN A 246 12.78 -12.48 12.72
N PRO A 247 12.84 -13.69 12.14
CA PRO A 247 11.77 -14.20 11.27
C PRO A 247 10.56 -14.66 12.08
N ILE A 248 9.42 -14.78 11.41
CA ILE A 248 8.27 -15.56 11.88
C ILE A 248 8.32 -16.98 11.32
N GLU A 249 7.66 -17.92 11.99
CA GLU A 249 7.56 -19.31 11.54
C GLU A 249 6.39 -19.49 10.57
N MET A 250 6.56 -20.32 9.53
CA MET A 250 5.48 -20.83 8.67
C MET A 250 5.78 -22.27 8.27
N SER A 251 4.74 -23.10 8.06
CA SER A 251 4.96 -24.50 7.68
C SER A 251 5.37 -24.63 6.21
N LYS A 252 6.10 -25.71 5.90
CA LYS A 252 6.41 -26.10 4.51
C LYS A 252 5.18 -26.11 3.62
N THR A 253 4.07 -26.69 4.10
CA THR A 253 2.82 -26.81 3.34
C THR A 253 2.22 -25.43 3.02
N GLN A 254 2.27 -24.49 3.96
CA GLN A 254 1.80 -23.12 3.73
C GLN A 254 2.67 -22.39 2.71
N ILE A 255 4.00 -22.49 2.83
CA ILE A 255 4.97 -21.89 1.89
C ILE A 255 4.75 -22.46 0.47
N GLN A 256 4.66 -23.79 0.34
CA GLN A 256 4.41 -24.46 -0.93
C GLN A 256 3.06 -24.09 -1.54
N ALA A 257 2.01 -23.93 -0.73
CA ALA A 257 0.69 -23.51 -1.21
C ALA A 257 0.70 -22.07 -1.78
N PHE A 258 1.61 -21.19 -1.32
CA PHE A 258 1.83 -19.88 -1.94
C PHE A 258 2.69 -19.99 -3.20
N GLN A 259 3.76 -20.79 -3.18
CA GLN A 259 4.63 -21.05 -4.34
C GLN A 259 3.89 -21.67 -5.53
N GLU A 260 2.84 -22.48 -5.30
CA GLU A 260 1.95 -22.98 -6.36
C GLU A 260 1.19 -21.86 -7.11
N ILE A 261 1.06 -20.68 -6.50
CA ILE A 261 0.31 -19.51 -7.02
C ILE A 261 1.28 -18.45 -7.55
N SER A 262 2.41 -18.24 -6.86
CA SER A 262 3.42 -17.25 -7.19
C SER A 262 4.80 -17.84 -6.84
N PRO A 263 5.51 -18.50 -7.79
CA PRO A 263 6.64 -19.37 -7.45
C PRO A 263 7.94 -18.64 -7.08
N ASP A 264 8.34 -17.66 -7.90
CA ASP A 264 9.50 -16.79 -7.70
C ASP A 264 9.06 -15.35 -8.01
N ASN A 265 8.55 -14.63 -7.01
CA ASN A 265 7.96 -13.29 -7.16
C ASN A 265 8.76 -12.20 -6.43
N ASN A 266 10.08 -12.35 -6.37
CA ASN A 266 11.00 -11.41 -5.73
C ASN A 266 11.87 -10.66 -6.76
N ARG A 267 12.07 -9.36 -6.54
CA ARG A 267 13.05 -8.56 -7.28
C ARG A 267 14.47 -8.89 -6.77
N PRO A 268 15.48 -8.97 -7.65
CA PRO A 268 16.88 -9.06 -7.23
C PRO A 268 17.31 -7.91 -6.31
N VAL A 269 18.18 -8.20 -5.33
CA VAL A 269 18.72 -7.20 -4.41
C VAL A 269 19.49 -6.09 -5.14
N GLN A 270 19.28 -4.87 -4.65
CA GLN A 270 19.83 -3.64 -5.19
C GLN A 270 21.03 -3.18 -4.34
N SER A 271 21.92 -2.39 -4.92
CA SER A 271 23.07 -1.85 -4.19
C SER A 271 22.63 -0.84 -3.12
N LEU A 272 23.18 -0.96 -1.91
CA LEU A 272 22.98 0.01 -0.84
C LEU A 272 23.48 1.42 -1.24
N LYS A 273 24.51 1.50 -2.10
CA LYS A 273 25.20 2.74 -2.49
C LYS A 273 25.67 3.53 -1.25
N GLU A 274 25.41 4.84 -1.21
CA GLU A 274 25.80 5.73 -0.10
C GLU A 274 24.82 5.73 1.08
N ARG A 275 23.75 4.92 1.03
CA ARG A 275 22.72 4.89 2.08
C ARG A 275 23.25 4.23 3.35
N GLU A 276 22.78 4.71 4.50
CA GLU A 276 23.06 4.08 5.78
C GLU A 276 21.97 3.07 6.14
N MET A 277 22.38 1.99 6.79
CA MET A 277 21.47 1.01 7.39
C MET A 277 21.60 1.09 8.90
N ILE A 278 20.49 1.41 9.57
CA ILE A 278 20.46 1.68 11.01
C ILE A 278 19.73 0.53 11.73
N ARG A 279 20.17 0.20 12.94
CA ARG A 279 19.51 -0.77 13.83
C ARG A 279 19.32 -0.16 15.22
N ASN A 280 18.21 -0.47 15.88
CA ASN A 280 17.96 -0.14 17.28
C ASN A 280 18.74 -1.03 18.28
#